data_AF-A0A2U9T134-F1
#
_entry.id   AF-A0A2U9T134-F1
#
_cell.length_a   1.000
_cell.length_b   1.000
_cell.length_c   1.000
_cell.angle_alpha   90.00
_cell.angle_beta   90.00
_cell.angle_gamma   90.00
#
_symmetry.space_group_name_H-M   'P 1'
#
loop_
_entity.id
_entity.type
_entity.pdbx_description
1 polymer ?
#
loop_
_entity_poly.entity_id
_entity_poly.type
_entity_poly.pdbx_seq_one_letter_code
_entity_poly.pdbx_strand_id
1 'polypeptide(L)'
;MDAAAPADDAPKAKITMFNATCPGDIEVHADDGGPVFVNGREAAYKSFSESYYEATDAETGVTVSVSINTDGTLSLSYTGKGGANGICALAE
;
A
#
# COMPACT_ATOMS: atom_id res chain seq x y z
N MET A 1 -8.57 38.71 9.19
CA MET A 1 -9.31 37.75 8.35
C MET A 1 -8.30 36.85 7.67
N ASP A 2 -8.44 35.55 7.98
CA ASP A 2 -7.92 34.35 7.32
C ASP A 2 -6.62 34.37 6.50
N ALA A 3 -5.62 33.68 7.03
CA ALA A 3 -4.72 32.86 6.23
C ALA A 3 -4.79 31.43 6.77
N ALA A 4 -5.51 30.57 6.05
CA ALA A 4 -5.56 29.13 6.29
C ALA A 4 -4.59 28.39 5.34
N ALA A 5 -3.99 27.31 5.87
CA ALA A 5 -3.32 26.17 5.21
C ALA A 5 -1.82 26.35 4.83
N PRO A 6 -0.98 25.27 4.81
CA PRO A 6 -1.34 23.88 4.48
C PRO A 6 -1.21 22.84 5.60
N ALA A 7 -2.11 21.86 5.56
CA ALA A 7 -2.08 20.62 6.31
C ALA A 7 -1.52 19.50 5.41
N ASP A 8 -0.23 19.51 5.09
CA ASP A 8 0.42 18.45 4.28
C ASP A 8 1.92 18.36 4.59
N ASP A 9 2.26 18.00 5.84
CA ASP A 9 3.61 17.52 6.21
C ASP A 9 3.47 16.18 6.93
N ALA A 10 2.72 15.26 6.33
CA ALA A 10 2.78 13.87 6.72
C ALA A 10 3.98 13.23 5.98
N PRO A 11 4.82 12.43 6.65
CA PRO A 11 5.92 11.75 5.98
C PRO A 11 5.35 10.90 4.82
N LYS A 12 5.72 11.25 3.59
CA LYS A 12 5.31 10.50 2.40
C LYS A 12 6.09 9.19 2.39
N ALA A 13 5.37 8.07 2.32
CA ALA A 13 6.01 6.77 2.22
C ALA A 13 6.86 6.68 0.95
N LYS A 14 8.03 6.06 1.06
CA LYS A 14 8.83 5.67 -0.10
C LYS A 14 8.13 4.50 -0.76
N ILE A 15 7.50 4.74 -1.89
CA ILE A 15 6.87 3.69 -2.68
C ILE A 15 7.93 3.24 -3.69
N THR A 16 8.44 2.03 -3.51
CA THR A 16 9.33 1.39 -4.48
C THR A 16 8.51 0.58 -5.48
N MET A 17 9.01 0.40 -6.69
CA MET A 17 8.38 -0.51 -7.65
C MET A 17 8.38 -1.95 -7.12
N PHE A 18 7.26 -2.66 -7.22
CA PHE A 18 7.17 -4.10 -6.97
C PHE A 18 5.96 -4.74 -7.64
N ASN A 19 5.99 -6.07 -7.72
CA ASN A 19 4.85 -6.92 -8.00
C ASN A 19 4.70 -7.95 -6.87
N ALA A 20 3.48 -8.23 -6.45
CA ALA A 20 3.19 -9.21 -5.42
C ALA A 20 1.83 -9.90 -5.66
N THR A 21 1.67 -11.08 -5.09
CA THR A 21 0.40 -11.80 -5.06
C THR A 21 0.05 -12.16 -3.63
N CYS A 22 -1.10 -11.71 -3.15
CA CYS A 22 -1.64 -12.10 -1.85
C CYS A 22 -2.58 -13.30 -1.99
N PRO A 23 -2.80 -14.08 -0.91
CA PRO A 23 -3.75 -15.19 -0.91
C PRO A 23 -5.13 -14.79 -1.46
N GLY A 24 -5.74 -15.71 -2.22
CA GLY A 24 -6.97 -15.43 -2.97
C GLY A 24 -6.74 -14.74 -4.32
N ASP A 25 -5.53 -14.92 -4.89
CA ASP A 25 -5.13 -14.42 -6.21
C ASP A 25 -5.26 -12.89 -6.34
N ILE A 26 -4.98 -12.17 -5.24
CA ILE A 26 -5.01 -10.71 -5.21
C ILE A 26 -3.68 -10.21 -5.74
N GLU A 27 -3.69 -9.63 -6.94
CA GLU A 27 -2.51 -9.03 -7.54
C GLU A 27 -2.28 -7.64 -6.96
N VAL A 28 -1.04 -7.33 -6.58
CA VAL A 28 -0.63 -6.02 -6.10
C VAL A 28 0.57 -5.56 -6.89
N HIS A 29 0.48 -4.35 -7.44
CA HIS A 29 1.54 -3.72 -8.21
C HIS A 29 1.78 -2.31 -7.70
N ALA A 30 3.02 -1.87 -7.64
CA ALA A 30 3.34 -0.47 -7.40
C ALA A 30 4.40 -0.01 -8.40
N ASP A 31 4.24 1.22 -8.87
CA ASP A 31 5.27 1.95 -9.60
C ASP A 31 6.19 2.71 -8.63
N ASP A 32 7.41 3.01 -9.06
CA ASP A 32 8.34 3.82 -8.25
C ASP A 32 7.77 5.23 -8.04
N GLY A 33 7.58 5.62 -6.78
CA GLY A 33 6.88 6.85 -6.41
C GLY A 33 5.35 6.78 -6.44
N GLY A 34 4.77 5.62 -6.79
CA GLY A 34 3.33 5.39 -6.98
C GLY A 34 2.86 5.70 -8.41
N PRO A 35 1.63 5.27 -8.79
CA PRO A 35 0.55 4.75 -7.95
C PRO A 35 0.71 3.27 -7.50
N VAL A 36 -0.23 2.81 -6.66
CA VAL A 36 -0.34 1.41 -6.20
C VAL A 36 -1.65 0.84 -6.71
N PHE A 37 -1.62 -0.37 -7.24
CA PHE A 37 -2.76 -1.07 -7.82
C PHE A 37 -3.04 -2.36 -7.06
N VAL A 38 -4.33 -2.67 -6.87
CA VAL A 38 -4.83 -3.93 -6.32
C VAL A 38 -5.83 -4.50 -7.32
N ASN A 39 -5.57 -5.71 -7.82
CA ASN A 39 -6.33 -6.35 -8.91
C ASN A 39 -6.50 -5.45 -10.15
N GLY A 40 -5.41 -4.78 -10.54
CA GLY A 40 -5.36 -3.89 -11.71
C GLY A 40 -6.10 -2.56 -11.55
N ARG A 41 -6.67 -2.27 -10.36
CA ARG A 41 -7.32 -0.99 -10.05
C ARG A 41 -6.44 -0.15 -9.16
N GLU A 42 -6.36 1.14 -9.46
CA GLU A 42 -5.64 2.09 -8.63
C GLU A 42 -6.27 2.16 -7.23
N ALA A 43 -5.47 1.90 -6.22
CA ALA A 43 -5.87 1.88 -4.83
C ALA A 43 -5.57 3.24 -4.18
N ALA A 44 -6.50 3.71 -3.34
CA ALA A 44 -6.23 4.86 -2.49
C ALA A 44 -5.25 4.43 -1.40
N TYR A 45 -4.18 5.19 -1.18
CA TYR A 45 -3.22 4.85 -0.13
C TYR A 45 -3.10 5.94 0.94
N LYS A 46 -2.72 5.50 2.15
CA LYS A 46 -2.41 6.36 3.28
C LYS A 46 -1.00 6.04 3.78
N SER A 47 -0.14 7.04 3.80
CA SER A 47 1.18 6.94 4.43
C SER A 47 1.08 7.16 5.94
N PHE A 48 1.80 6.36 6.70
CA PHE A 48 1.92 6.48 8.16
C PHE A 48 3.35 6.79 8.58
N SER A 49 4.33 6.42 7.75
CA SER A 49 5.74 6.81 7.86
C SER A 49 6.41 6.75 6.48
N GLU A 50 7.69 7.10 6.40
CA GLU A 50 8.49 6.89 5.20
C GLU A 50 8.60 5.40 4.79
N SER A 51 8.43 4.48 5.74
CA SER A 51 8.63 3.04 5.56
C SER A 51 7.34 2.23 5.71
N TYR A 52 6.18 2.87 5.88
CA TYR A 52 4.90 2.18 6.07
C TYR A 52 3.73 2.95 5.45
N TYR A 53 2.96 2.24 4.63
CA TYR A 53 1.70 2.74 4.08
C TYR A 53 0.69 1.61 3.88
N GLU A 54 -0.57 1.98 3.73
CA GLU A 54 -1.66 1.05 3.41
C GLU A 54 -2.34 1.49 2.13
N ALA A 55 -2.53 0.58 1.18
CA ALA A 55 -3.27 0.78 -0.06
C ALA A 55 -4.60 0.04 0.01
N THR A 56 -5.72 0.71 -0.27
CA THR A 56 -7.06 0.16 -0.18
C THR A 56 -7.77 0.24 -1.52
N ASP A 57 -8.21 -0.92 -2.02
CA ASP A 57 -9.12 -0.99 -3.17
C ASP A 57 -10.53 -0.61 -2.71
N ALA A 58 -11.04 0.51 -3.21
CA ALA A 58 -12.34 1.04 -2.80
C ALA A 58 -13.51 0.12 -3.16
N GLU A 59 -13.38 -0.68 -4.24
CA GLU A 59 -14.45 -1.59 -4.67
C GLU A 59 -14.54 -2.83 -3.78
N THR A 60 -13.43 -3.54 -3.57
CA THR A 60 -13.44 -4.77 -2.78
C THR A 60 -13.33 -4.51 -1.28
N GLY A 61 -12.74 -3.38 -0.87
CA GLY A 61 -12.39 -3.08 0.51
C GLY A 61 -11.19 -3.88 1.01
N VAL A 62 -10.38 -4.44 0.10
CA VAL A 62 -9.10 -5.05 0.44
C VAL A 62 -8.10 -3.95 0.75
N THR A 63 -7.46 -4.06 1.91
CA THR A 63 -6.34 -3.22 2.34
C THR A 63 -5.06 -4.04 2.30
N VAL A 64 -4.04 -3.51 1.63
CA VAL A 64 -2.69 -4.06 1.61
C VAL A 64 -1.79 -3.17 2.45
N SER A 65 -1.16 -3.75 3.46
CA SER A 65 -0.18 -3.09 4.32
C SER A 65 1.21 -3.36 3.78
N VAL A 66 1.98 -2.30 3.49
CA VAL A 66 3.32 -2.39 2.90
C VAL A 66 4.33 -1.74 3.82
N SER A 67 5.32 -2.51 4.24
CA SER A 67 6.43 -2.07 5.10
C SER A 67 7.77 -2.26 4.42
N ILE A 68 8.63 -1.25 4.50
CA ILE A 68 10.06 -1.35 4.17
C ILE A 68 10.80 -1.70 5.46
N ASN A 69 11.44 -2.86 5.48
CA ASN A 69 12.27 -3.32 6.59
C ASN A 69 13.60 -2.55 6.64
N THR A 70 14.30 -2.61 7.77
CA THR A 70 15.59 -1.91 7.96
C THR A 70 16.67 -2.33 6.97
N ASP A 71 16.60 -3.55 6.43
CA ASP A 71 17.50 -4.09 5.41
C ASP A 71 17.08 -3.69 3.97
N GLY A 72 16.00 -2.92 3.82
CA GLY A 72 15.46 -2.47 2.54
C GLY A 72 14.50 -3.45 1.88
N THR A 73 14.28 -4.64 2.44
CA THR A 73 13.31 -5.61 1.91
C THR A 73 11.87 -5.18 2.20
N LEU A 74 10.92 -5.66 1.39
CA LEU A 74 9.50 -5.37 1.58
C LEU A 74 8.79 -6.50 2.33
N SER A 75 7.95 -6.12 3.29
CA SER A 75 6.96 -7.00 3.93
C SER A 75 5.57 -6.55 3.54
N LEU A 76 4.78 -7.46 2.96
CA LEU A 76 3.41 -7.17 2.50
C LEU A 76 2.42 -8.12 3.15
N SER A 77 1.32 -7.57 3.64
CA SER A 77 0.16 -8.34 4.09
C SER A 77 -1.13 -7.71 3.57
N TYR A 78 -2.20 -8.49 3.55
CA TYR A 78 -3.52 -7.99 3.19
C TYR A 78 -4.54 -8.29 4.28
N THR A 79 -5.58 -7.46 4.31
CA THR A 79 -6.81 -7.68 5.06
C THR A 79 -7.99 -7.41 4.13
N GLY A 80 -8.95 -8.33 4.10
CA GLY A 80 -10.19 -8.22 3.35
C GLY A 80 -11.42 -8.32 4.25
N LYS A 81 -12.60 -8.23 3.63
CA LYS A 81 -13.89 -8.36 4.33
C LYS A 81 -14.01 -9.71 5.03
N GLY A 82 -14.74 -9.74 6.14
CA GLY A 82 -15.02 -10.98 6.88
C GLY A 82 -13.79 -11.59 7.58
N GLY A 83 -12.70 -10.84 7.74
CA GLY A 83 -11.49 -11.30 8.42
C GLY A 83 -10.50 -12.06 7.54
N ALA A 84 -10.69 -12.10 6.22
CA ALA A 84 -9.70 -12.63 5.29
C ALA A 84 -8.37 -11.87 5.44
N ASN A 85 -7.25 -12.58 5.58
CA ASN A 85 -5.93 -11.96 5.73
C ASN A 85 -4.81 -12.94 5.36
N GLY A 86 -3.61 -12.41 5.16
CA GLY A 86 -2.42 -13.22 4.89
C GLY A 86 -1.23 -12.39 4.42
N ILE A 87 -0.10 -13.07 4.21
CA ILE A 87 1.15 -12.47 3.71
C ILE A 87 1.20 -12.60 2.19
N CYS A 88 1.56 -11.52 1.50
CA CYS A 88 1.72 -11.54 0.06
C CYS A 88 3.12 -12.01 -0.32
N ALA A 89 3.23 -12.76 -1.41
CA ALA A 89 4.49 -13.15 -2.00
C ALA A 89 4.93 -12.10 -3.02
N LEU A 90 6.17 -11.61 -2.89
CA LEU A 90 6.79 -10.78 -3.94
C LEU A 90 7.06 -11.65 -5.18
N ALA A 91 6.78 -11.12 -6.35
CA ALA A 91 7.26 -11.69 -7.60
C ALA A 91 8.70 -11.23 -7.84
N GLU A 92 9.56 -12.16 -8.28
CA GLU A 92 10.96 -11.91 -8.63
C GLU A 92 11.13 -11.04 -9.88
#